data_AF-A0A0R1SSN3-F1
#
_entry.id   AF-A0A0R1SSN3-F1
#
_cell.length_a   1.000
_cell.length_b   1.000
_cell.length_c   1.000
_cell.angle_alpha   90.00
_cell.angle_beta   90.00
_cell.angle_gamma   90.00
#
_symmetry.space_group_name_H-M   'P 1'
#
loop_
_entity.id
_entity.type
_entity.pdbx_description
1 polymer ?
#
loop_
_entity_poly.entity_id
_entity_poly.type
_entity_poly.pdbx_seq_one_letter_code
_entity_poly.pdbx_strand_id
1 'polypeptide(L)' 'MGVLSAVSAIIVGKPQDNTYYESYKQQLLAVTEDLHTPILFNLNFGHSYPRTIIPYGLKCQINFDRESVAVIEPWFSD' A
#
# COMPACT_ATOMS: atom_id res chain seq x y z
N MET A 1 -4.50 3.91 -21.15
CA MET A 1 -4.77 3.30 -19.83
C MET A 1 -3.61 3.67 -18.92
N GLY A 2 -3.88 4.26 -17.76
CA GLY A 2 -2.85 4.74 -16.83
C GLY A 2 -2.33 3.62 -15.93
N VAL A 3 -1.19 3.83 -15.27
CA VAL A 3 -0.60 2.82 -14.36
C VAL A 3 -1.57 2.42 -13.25
N LEU A 4 -2.32 3.38 -12.69
CA LEU A 4 -3.22 3.12 -11.57
C LEU A 4 -4.49 2.35 -11.94
N SER A 5 -4.92 2.37 -13.21
CA SER A 5 -6.03 1.53 -13.69
C SER A 5 -5.61 0.11 -14.05
N ALA A 6 -4.31 -0.19 -14.04
CA ALA A 6 -3.78 -1.51 -14.35
C ALA A 6 -3.42 -2.35 -13.10
N VAL A 7 -3.48 -1.77 -11.90
CA VAL A 7 -3.11 -2.46 -10.64
C VAL A 7 -4.34 -3.01 -9.92
N SER A 8 -4.16 -4.11 -9.20
CA SER A 8 -5.24 -4.74 -8.41
C SER A 8 -5.54 -4.00 -7.10
N ALA A 9 -4.58 -3.27 -6.55
CA ALA A 9 -4.69 -2.50 -5.32
C ALA A 9 -3.56 -1.46 -5.23
N ILE A 10 -3.74 -0.46 -4.37
CA ILE A 10 -2.71 0.54 -4.03
C ILE A 10 -2.31 0.35 -2.57
N ILE A 11 -1.00 0.28 -2.32
CA ILE A 11 -0.44 0.27 -0.96
C ILE A 11 0.25 1.60 -0.73
N VAL A 12 -0.11 2.27 0.38
CA VAL A 12 0.47 3.57 0.74
C VAL A 12 1.17 3.46 2.08
N GLY A 13 2.45 3.83 2.09
CA GLY A 13 3.25 3.89 3.31
C GLY A 13 2.73 4.93 4.30
N LYS A 14 2.97 4.68 5.58
CA LYS A 14 2.70 5.59 6.68
C LYS A 14 3.48 6.90 6.46
N PRO A 15 2.82 8.06 6.53
CA PRO A 15 3.50 9.35 6.49
C PRO A 15 4.58 9.44 7.56
N GLN A 16 5.67 10.13 7.25
CA GLN A 16 6.74 10.35 8.22
C GLN A 16 6.18 11.09 9.45
N ASP A 17 6.44 10.53 10.63
CA ASP A 17 5.97 11.04 11.92
C ASP A 17 4.44 11.23 12.01
N ASN A 18 3.66 10.52 11.17
CA ASN A 18 2.20 10.69 11.02
C ASN A 18 1.76 12.10 10.63
N THR A 19 2.68 12.92 10.14
CA THR A 19 2.37 14.29 9.72
C THR A 19 1.39 14.25 8.54
N TYR A 20 0.31 15.04 8.62
CA TYR A 20 -0.72 15.16 7.57
C TYR A 20 -1.47 13.86 7.23
N TYR A 21 -1.53 12.91 8.16
CA TYR A 21 -2.21 11.62 7.96
C TYR A 21 -3.60 11.74 7.32
N GLU A 22 -4.47 12.54 7.93
CA GLU A 22 -5.86 12.68 7.46
C GLU A 22 -5.94 13.40 6.12
N SER A 23 -5.20 14.49 5.94
CA SER A 23 -5.26 15.25 4.68
C SER A 23 -4.72 14.42 3.52
N TYR A 24 -3.65 13.65 3.70
CA TYR A 24 -3.14 12.75 2.66
C TYR A 24 -4.13 11.65 2.32
N LYS A 25 -4.77 11.04 3.33
CA LYS A 25 -5.81 10.03 3.12
C LYS A 25 -6.97 10.60 2.29
N GLN A 26 -7.46 11.79 2.64
CA GLN A 26 -8.56 12.44 1.89
C GLN A 26 -8.15 12.78 0.45
N GLN A 27 -6.95 13.33 0.24
CA GLN A 27 -6.48 13.65 -1.12
C GLN A 27 -6.30 12.41 -1.97
N LEU A 28 -5.75 11.32 -1.40
CA LEU A 28 -5.61 10.05 -2.10
C LEU A 28 -6.97 9.50 -2.54
N LEU A 29 -7.95 9.45 -1.65
CA LEU A 29 -9.30 9.00 -1.99
C LEU A 29 -9.93 9.86 -3.09
N ALA A 30 -9.75 11.18 -3.04
CA ALA A 30 -10.30 12.10 -4.04
C ALA A 30 -9.68 11.92 -5.43
N VAL A 31 -8.36 11.75 -5.52
CA VAL A 31 -7.67 11.62 -6.82
C VAL A 31 -7.78 10.22 -7.44
N THR A 32 -8.25 9.23 -6.69
CA THR A 32 -8.45 7.85 -7.16
C THR A 32 -9.92 7.42 -7.18
N GLU A 33 -10.85 8.34 -6.96
CA GLU A 33 -12.29 8.05 -6.82
C GLU A 33 -12.85 7.31 -8.04
N ASP A 34 -12.41 7.69 -9.24
CA ASP A 34 -12.84 7.15 -10.53
C ASP A 34 -12.24 5.77 -10.87
N LEU A 35 -11.19 5.36 -10.17
CA LEU A 35 -10.49 4.11 -10.45
C LEU A 35 -11.18 2.90 -9.82
N HIS A 36 -11.95 3.11 -8.74
CA HIS A 36 -12.51 2.05 -7.89
C HIS A 36 -11.46 1.02 -7.41
N THR A 37 -10.18 1.38 -7.42
CA THR A 37 -9.07 0.53 -6.98
C THR A 37 -8.96 0.56 -5.45
N PRO A 38 -8.94 -0.60 -4.77
CA PRO A 38 -8.87 -0.63 -3.31
C PRO A 38 -7.50 -0.18 -2.80
N ILE A 39 -7.49 0.51 -1.65
CA ILE A 39 -6.30 1.13 -1.06
C ILE A 39 -6.05 0.59 0.35
N LEU A 40 -4.85 0.06 0.61
CA LEU A 40 -4.35 -0.18 1.96
C LEU A 40 -3.44 0.99 2.35
N PHE A 41 -3.93 1.85 3.24
CA PHE A 41 -3.21 3.02 3.72
C PHE A 41 -2.48 2.74 5.04
N ASN A 42 -1.48 3.55 5.37
CA ASN A 42 -0.75 3.51 6.64
C ASN A 42 0.12 2.26 6.89
N LEU A 43 0.61 1.63 5.83
CA LEU A 43 1.55 0.52 6.01
C LEU A 43 2.87 1.04 6.59
N ASN A 44 3.48 0.31 7.54
CA ASN A 44 4.79 0.63 8.13
C ASN A 44 5.95 0.47 7.10
N PHE A 45 5.91 1.21 6.00
CA PHE A 45 6.82 1.15 4.86
C PHE A 45 7.18 2.57 4.40
N GLY A 46 8.41 2.78 3.95
CA GLY A 46 8.96 4.10 3.65
C GLY A 46 9.79 4.67 4.80
N HIS A 47 9.73 5.98 5.03
CA HIS A 47 10.58 6.68 5.99
C HIS A 47 10.13 6.55 7.46
N SER A 48 8.86 6.26 7.70
CA SER A 48 8.27 6.18 9.04
C SER A 48 8.76 4.95 9.82
N TYR A 49 8.87 5.07 11.15
CA TYR A 49 9.23 3.96 12.04
C TYR A 49 7.97 3.37 12.73
N PRO A 50 7.97 2.06 13.06
CA PRO A 50 8.94 1.03 12.63
C PRO A 50 8.84 0.75 11.11
N ARG A 51 9.90 0.18 10.51
CA ARG A 51 9.96 -0.10 9.06
C ARG A 51 9.84 -1.59 8.76
N THR A 52 8.98 -1.90 7.80
CA THR A 52 8.77 -3.22 7.19
C THR A 52 9.51 -3.26 5.86
N ILE A 53 10.09 -4.41 5.53
CA ILE A 53 10.68 -4.67 4.22
C ILE A 53 9.58 -5.24 3.31
N ILE A 54 9.42 -4.63 2.14
CA ILE A 54 8.54 -5.16 1.08
C ILE A 54 9.45 -5.63 -0.05
N PRO A 55 9.51 -6.94 -0.34
CA PRO A 55 10.22 -7.43 -1.51
C PRO A 55 9.45 -7.05 -2.77
N TYR A 56 10.16 -6.55 -3.77
CA TYR A 56 9.57 -6.26 -5.06
C TYR A 56 9.59 -7.48 -5.98
N GLY A 57 8.63 -7.55 -6.89
CA GLY A 57 8.54 -8.60 -7.90
C GLY A 57 7.87 -9.91 -7.44
N LEU A 58 7.51 -10.02 -6.16
CA LEU A 58 6.80 -11.17 -5.61
C LEU A 58 5.29 -10.90 -5.49
N LYS A 59 4.48 -11.95 -5.58
CA LYS A 59 3.05 -11.85 -5.28
C LYS A 59 2.83 -11.64 -3.79
N CYS A 60 1.93 -10.72 -3.49
CA CYS A 60 1.41 -10.49 -2.16
C CYS A 60 -0.11 -10.62 -2.16
N GLN A 61 -0.65 -10.89 -0.97
CA GLN A 61 -2.07 -10.90 -0.69
C GLN A 61 -2.38 -9.80 0.32
N ILE A 62 -3.40 -8.99 0.02
CA ILE A 62 -3.94 -7.98 0.93
C ILE A 62 -5.23 -8.53 1.54
N ASN A 63 -5.35 -8.42 2.86
CA ASN A 63 -6.60 -8.66 3.58
C ASN A 63 -7.13 -7.31 4.08
N PHE A 64 -8.18 -6.80 3.45
CA PHE A 64 -8.75 -5.49 3.79
C PHE A 64 -9.53 -5.51 5.11
N ASP A 65 -10.13 -6.64 5.49
CA ASP A 65 -10.83 -6.78 6.77
C ASP A 65 -9.87 -6.75 7.97
N ARG A 66 -8.63 -7.21 7.76
CA ARG A 66 -7.56 -7.25 8.78
C ARG A 66 -6.48 -6.19 8.58
N GLU A 67 -6.64 -5.32 7.58
CA GLU A 67 -5.68 -4.26 7.23
C GLU A 67 -4.23 -4.78 7.11
N SER A 68 -4.04 -5.95 6.49
CA SER A 68 -2.74 -6.62 6.45
C SER A 68 -2.30 -7.01 5.04
N VAL A 69 -0.99 -7.13 4.87
CA VAL A 69 -0.35 -7.62 3.65
C VAL A 69 0.61 -8.75 3.98
N ALA A 70 0.60 -9.80 3.15
CA ALA A 70 1.51 -10.93 3.27
C ALA A 70 2.11 -11.27 1.90
N VAL A 71 3.39 -11.62 1.86
CA VAL A 71 4.01 -12.18 0.66
C VAL A 71 3.66 -13.67 0.62
N ILE A 72 3.19 -14.15 -0.53
CA ILE A 72 2.68 -15.52 -0.71
C ILE A 72 3.55 -16.37 -1.63
N GLU A 73 4.72 -15.84 -2.00
CA GLU A 73 5.74 -16.54 -2.79
C GLU A 73 7.07 -16.60 -2.02
N PRO A 74 7.91 -17.62 -2.26
CA PRO A 74 9.25 -17.70 -1.66
C PRO A 74 10.10 -16.46 -1.99
N TRP A 75 10.75 -15.90 -0.97
CA TRP A 75 11.66 -14.75 -1.16
C TRP A 75 13.00 -15.14 -1.76
N PHE A 76 13.47 -16.33 -1.40
CA PHE A 76 14.71 -16.91 -1.88
C PHE A 76 14.36 -18.16 -2.68
N SER A 77 15.01 -18.31 -3.82
CA SER A 77 15.07 -19.60 -4.51
C SER A 77 16.36 -20.29 -4.06
N ASP A 78 16.29 -21.59 -3.81
CA ASP A 78 17.47 -22.42 -3.56
C ASP A 78 18.40 -22.48 -4.79
#